data_AF-A0A6A6KSW0-F1
#
_entry.id   AF-A0A6A6KSW0-F1
#
_cell.length_a   1.000
_cell.length_b   1.000
_cell.length_c   1.000
_cell.angle_alpha   90.00
_cell.angle_beta   90.00
_cell.angle_gamma   90.00
#
_symmetry.space_group_name_H-M   'P 1'
#
loop_
_entity.id
_entity.type
_entity.pdbx_description
1 polymer ?
#
loop_
_entity_poly.entity_id
_entity_poly.type
_entity_poly.pdbx_seq_one_letter_code
_entity_poly.pdbx_strand_id
1 'polypeptide(L)'
;MNNNNATVEMLTTTNFKQWKEEIDFAFSMGEKDLALREDEPAKPTTESSDEQKEQYAKWERSNRLSLIAIRRTISDYLKSGLPSNINVKAYLATVKQSEIKAAYNTQNQT
;
A
#
# COMPACT_ATOMS: atom_id res chain seq x y z
N MET A 1 13.41 22.23 -18.99
CA MET A 1 13.63 20.82 -18.62
C MET A 1 12.50 20.43 -17.68
N ASN A 2 11.49 19.73 -18.20
CA ASN A 2 10.37 19.27 -17.37
C ASN A 2 10.83 18.00 -16.67
N ASN A 3 11.13 18.12 -15.37
CA ASN A 3 11.42 16.97 -14.52
C ASN A 3 10.14 16.15 -14.39
N ASN A 4 10.05 15.05 -15.15
CA ASN A 4 9.10 13.96 -14.97
C ASN A 4 9.38 13.18 -13.68
N ASN A 5 9.47 13.87 -12.55
CA ASN A 5 9.35 13.20 -11.26
C ASN A 5 7.85 13.04 -11.05
N ALA A 6 7.30 11.87 -11.41
CA ALA A 6 5.89 11.56 -11.23
C ALA A 6 5.55 11.67 -9.74
N THR A 7 5.10 12.83 -9.31
CA THR A 7 4.59 13.07 -7.97
C THR A 7 3.25 12.37 -7.89
N VAL A 8 3.21 11.24 -7.20
CA VAL A 8 1.95 10.58 -6.87
C VAL A 8 1.08 11.59 -6.13
N GLU A 9 -0.10 11.88 -6.67
CA GLU A 9 -1.03 12.79 -6.02
C GLU A 9 -1.46 12.25 -4.66
N MET A 10 -1.80 13.12 -3.71
CA MET A 10 -2.30 12.67 -2.41
C MET A 10 -3.67 12.02 -2.58
N LEU A 11 -3.89 10.89 -1.90
CA LEU A 11 -5.19 10.24 -1.85
C LEU A 11 -6.19 11.14 -1.11
N THR A 12 -7.30 11.35 -1.79
CA THR A 12 -8.53 11.99 -1.33
C THR A 12 -9.68 10.99 -1.48
N THR A 13 -10.90 11.39 -1.16
CA THR A 13 -12.09 10.54 -1.30
C THR A 13 -12.61 10.38 -2.73
N THR A 14 -11.96 11.01 -3.72
CA THR A 14 -12.45 11.04 -5.11
C THR A 14 -11.46 10.53 -6.15
N ASN A 15 -10.19 10.33 -5.78
CA ASN A 15 -9.12 9.98 -6.72
C ASN A 15 -8.49 8.60 -6.48
N PHE A 16 -9.12 7.71 -5.70
CA PHE A 16 -8.53 6.40 -5.37
C PHE A 16 -8.10 5.58 -6.58
N LYS A 17 -8.90 5.55 -7.66
CA LYS A 17 -8.57 4.77 -8.86
C LYS A 17 -7.25 5.26 -9.49
N GLN A 18 -7.13 6.55 -9.75
CA GLN A 18 -5.94 7.14 -10.36
C GLN A 18 -4.73 7.04 -9.42
N TRP A 19 -4.92 7.35 -8.14
CA TRP A 19 -3.90 7.21 -7.11
C TRP A 19 -3.35 5.77 -7.05
N LYS A 20 -4.23 4.77 -7.11
CA LYS A 20 -3.84 3.36 -7.08
C LYS A 20 -3.03 2.96 -8.31
N GLU A 21 -3.43 3.42 -9.49
CA GLU A 21 -2.71 3.16 -10.75
C GLU A 21 -1.30 3.79 -10.74
N GLU A 22 -1.16 5.02 -10.26
CA GLU A 22 0.14 5.69 -10.11
C GLU A 22 1.05 4.98 -9.10
N ILE A 23 0.49 4.55 -7.97
CA ILE A 23 1.19 3.77 -6.96
C ILE A 23 1.69 2.43 -7.52
N ASP A 24 0.84 1.69 -8.23
CA ASP A 24 1.21 0.41 -8.84
C ASP A 24 2.30 0.59 -9.90
N PHE A 25 2.18 1.63 -10.73
CA PHE A 25 3.20 1.98 -11.71
C PHE A 25 4.55 2.29 -11.04
N ALA A 26 4.56 3.16 -10.02
CA ALA A 26 5.77 3.56 -9.32
C ALA A 26 6.47 2.38 -8.61
N PHE A 27 5.71 1.47 -8.00
CA PHE A 27 6.29 0.29 -7.36
C PHE A 27 6.80 -0.73 -8.36
N SER A 28 6.12 -0.93 -9.48
CA SER A 28 6.54 -1.84 -10.55
C SER A 28 7.85 -1.34 -11.19
N MET A 29 7.95 -0.05 -11.49
CA MET A 29 9.19 0.58 -11.99
C MET A 29 10.36 0.46 -11.00
N GLY A 30 10.05 0.36 -9.72
CA GLY A 30 11.04 0.28 -8.66
C GLY A 30 11.38 -1.14 -8.19
N GLU A 31 10.79 -2.18 -8.78
CA GLU A 31 10.88 -3.59 -8.34
C GLU A 31 10.56 -3.78 -6.84
N LYS A 32 9.60 -3.01 -6.33
CA LYS A 32 9.19 -3.03 -4.91
C LYS A 32 7.78 -3.57 -4.72
N ASP A 33 7.17 -4.08 -5.79
CA ASP A 33 5.80 -4.58 -5.90
C ASP A 33 5.64 -6.04 -5.45
N LEU A 34 6.71 -6.71 -5.00
CA LEU A 34 6.66 -8.12 -4.59
C LEU A 34 5.53 -8.41 -3.58
N ALA A 35 5.46 -7.65 -2.48
CA ALA A 35 4.41 -7.80 -1.47
C ALA A 35 3.03 -7.29 -1.90
N LEU A 36 2.94 -6.58 -3.04
CA LEU A 36 1.67 -6.20 -3.66
C LEU A 36 1.14 -7.31 -4.57
N ARG A 37 2.02 -8.12 -5.15
CA ARG A 37 1.69 -9.19 -6.10
C ARG A 37 1.53 -10.55 -5.43
N GLU A 38 2.42 -10.88 -4.50
CA GLU A 38 2.46 -12.16 -3.83
C GLU A 38 1.83 -12.09 -2.45
N ASP A 39 1.16 -13.17 -2.05
CA ASP A 39 0.68 -13.32 -0.68
C ASP A 39 1.84 -13.49 0.30
N GLU A 40 1.57 -13.24 1.58
CA GLU A 40 2.58 -13.37 2.64
C GLU A 40 3.12 -14.81 2.67
N PRO A 41 4.44 -15.01 2.41
CA PRO A 41 5.02 -16.33 2.48
C PRO A 41 5.04 -16.81 3.94
N ALA A 42 5.10 -18.13 4.12
CA ALA A 42 5.21 -18.71 5.46
C ALA A 42 6.42 -18.13 6.20
N LYS A 43 6.20 -17.70 7.45
CA LYS A 43 7.28 -17.16 8.28
C LYS A 43 8.36 -18.24 8.45
N PRO A 44 9.62 -17.94 8.12
CA PRO A 44 10.69 -18.90 8.22
C PRO A 44 10.91 -19.28 9.69
N THR A 45 11.21 -20.56 9.90
CA THR A 45 11.57 -21.12 11.20
C THR A 45 13.08 -21.36 11.25
N THR A 46 13.57 -21.88 12.37
CA THR A 46 14.97 -22.32 12.50
C THR A 46 15.35 -23.39 11.47
N GLU A 47 14.39 -24.21 11.07
CA GLU A 47 14.56 -25.33 10.12
C GLU A 47 14.44 -24.92 8.64
N SER A 48 14.00 -23.69 8.36
CA SER A 48 13.86 -23.21 6.98
C SER A 48 15.20 -23.12 6.26
N SER A 49 15.18 -23.42 4.96
CA SER A 49 16.36 -23.26 4.11
C SER A 49 16.75 -21.79 3.99
N ASP A 50 18.00 -21.54 3.59
CA ASP A 50 18.49 -20.17 3.37
C ASP A 50 17.69 -19.46 2.28
N GLU A 51 17.26 -20.19 1.25
CA GLU A 51 16.41 -19.68 0.17
C GLU A 51 15.04 -19.23 0.67
N GLN A 52 14.40 -20.02 1.56
CA GLN A 52 13.12 -19.65 2.17
C GLN A 52 13.24 -18.41 3.05
N LYS A 53 14.33 -18.32 3.83
CA LYS A 53 14.63 -17.15 4.66
C LYS A 53 14.87 -15.91 3.80
N GLU A 54 15.61 -16.05 2.70
CA GLU A 54 15.88 -14.97 1.76
C GLU A 54 14.60 -14.49 1.05
N GLN A 55 13.74 -15.42 0.60
CA GLN A 55 12.46 -15.08 -0.01
C GLN A 55 11.57 -14.29 0.95
N TYR A 56 11.43 -14.76 2.20
CA TYR A 56 10.67 -14.04 3.21
C TYR A 56 11.26 -12.65 3.48
N ALA A 57 12.58 -12.52 3.58
CA ALA A 57 13.25 -11.24 3.80
C ALA A 57 13.03 -10.25 2.65
N LYS A 58 13.06 -10.72 1.39
CA LYS A 58 12.73 -9.93 0.20
C LYS A 58 11.29 -9.44 0.24
N TRP A 59 10.35 -10.33 0.55
CA TRP A 59 8.93 -10.00 0.68
C TRP A 59 8.69 -8.98 1.81
N GLU A 60 9.24 -9.22 3.00
CA GLU A 60 9.09 -8.35 4.17
C GLU A 60 9.66 -6.94 3.91
N ARG A 61 10.80 -6.86 3.22
CA ARG A 61 11.39 -5.58 2.79
C ARG A 61 10.46 -4.83 1.84
N SER A 62 9.91 -5.52 0.83
CA SER A 62 8.93 -4.94 -0.09
C SER A 62 7.68 -4.47 0.66
N ASN A 63 7.12 -5.30 1.54
CA ASN A 63 5.96 -4.97 2.37
C ASN A 63 6.17 -3.68 3.18
N ARG A 64 7.30 -3.59 3.91
CA ARG A 64 7.63 -2.42 4.73
C ARG A 64 7.82 -1.15 3.90
N LEU A 65 8.56 -1.22 2.80
CA LEU A 65 8.82 -0.05 1.95
C LEU A 65 7.52 0.45 1.31
N SER A 66 6.69 -0.47 0.82
CA SER A 66 5.44 -0.12 0.17
C SER A 66 4.43 0.48 1.16
N LEU A 67 4.36 -0.04 2.40
CA LEU A 67 3.56 0.58 3.47
C LEU A 67 3.97 2.01 3.77
N ILE A 68 5.28 2.29 3.88
CA ILE A 68 5.78 3.65 4.16
C ILE A 68 5.42 4.61 3.01
N ALA A 69 5.64 4.19 1.77
CA ALA A 69 5.35 5.02 0.60
C ALA A 69 3.85 5.30 0.45
N ILE A 70 3.00 4.27 0.56
CA ILE A 70 1.54 4.43 0.52
C ILE A 70 1.04 5.33 1.67
N ARG A 71 1.55 5.16 2.89
CA ARG A 71 1.17 6.01 4.03
C ARG A 71 1.54 7.48 3.82
N ARG A 72 2.61 7.78 3.09
CA ARG A 72 3.01 9.15 2.80
C ARG A 72 2.10 9.83 1.79
N THR A 73 1.49 9.05 0.89
CA THR A 73 0.60 9.55 -0.16
C THR A 73 -0.87 9.56 0.26
N ILE A 74 -1.20 9.28 1.52
CA ILE A 74 -2.56 9.36 2.06
C ILE A 74 -2.72 10.65 2.86
N SER A 75 -3.87 11.30 2.77
CA SER A 75 -4.20 12.48 3.59
C SER A 75 -4.40 12.12 5.07
N ASP A 76 -3.98 12.99 5.99
CA ASP A 76 -3.97 12.68 7.43
C ASP A 76 -5.35 12.33 8.02
N TYR A 77 -6.42 12.97 7.54
CA TYR A 77 -7.78 12.66 7.99
C TYR A 77 -8.22 11.24 7.63
N LEU A 78 -7.68 10.65 6.56
CA LEU A 78 -7.93 9.25 6.20
C LEU A 78 -7.07 8.30 7.04
N LYS A 79 -5.88 8.71 7.49
CA LYS A 79 -4.96 7.87 8.26
C LYS A 79 -5.47 7.50 9.65
N SER A 80 -6.23 8.38 10.28
CA SER A 80 -6.70 8.20 11.66
C SER A 80 -7.54 6.95 11.88
N GLY A 81 -8.20 6.45 10.82
CA GLY A 81 -9.01 5.23 10.84
C GLY A 81 -8.32 3.98 10.31
N LEU A 82 -7.03 4.06 9.91
CA LEU A 82 -6.34 2.94 9.26
C LEU A 82 -5.52 2.11 10.27
N PRO A 83 -5.59 0.77 10.19
CA PRO A 83 -4.80 -0.11 11.05
C PRO A 83 -3.30 -0.01 10.73
N SER A 84 -2.48 -0.04 11.77
CA SER A 84 -1.01 0.11 11.68
C SER A 84 -0.26 -1.21 11.53
N ASN A 85 -0.85 -2.33 11.98
CA ASN A 85 -0.27 -3.68 12.01
C ASN A 85 -0.93 -4.62 10.99
N ILE A 86 -0.86 -4.28 9.72
CA ILE A 86 -1.28 -5.17 8.63
C ILE A 86 -0.30 -5.07 7.47
N ASN A 87 -0.21 -6.13 6.66
CA ASN A 87 0.59 -6.10 5.44
C ASN A 87 0.02 -5.12 4.40
N VAL A 88 0.85 -4.76 3.43
CA VAL A 88 0.56 -3.72 2.43
C VAL A 88 -0.69 -4.04 1.59
N LYS A 89 -0.91 -5.31 1.27
CA LYS A 89 -2.05 -5.76 0.47
C LYS A 89 -3.36 -5.59 1.24
N ALA A 90 -3.38 -6.01 2.51
CA ALA A 90 -4.50 -5.75 3.42
C ALA A 90 -4.71 -4.25 3.65
N TYR A 91 -3.62 -3.48 3.76
CA TYR A 91 -3.68 -2.03 3.98
C TYR A 91 -4.37 -1.30 2.81
N LEU A 92 -4.01 -1.64 1.58
CA LEU A 92 -4.68 -1.10 0.39
C LEU A 92 -6.17 -1.47 0.33
N ALA A 93 -6.54 -2.68 0.75
CA ALA A 93 -7.94 -3.09 0.84
C ALA A 93 -8.70 -2.27 1.89
N THR A 94 -8.10 -1.99 3.05
CA THR A 94 -8.70 -1.15 4.09
C THR A 94 -8.86 0.30 3.62
N VAL A 95 -7.86 0.84 2.91
CA VAL A 95 -7.94 2.19 2.32
C VAL A 95 -9.13 2.27 1.36
N LYS A 96 -9.28 1.31 0.44
CA LYS A 96 -10.43 1.24 -0.48
C LYS A 96 -11.77 1.21 0.26
N GLN A 97 -11.87 0.44 1.35
CA GLN A 97 -13.09 0.36 2.15
C GLN A 97 -13.39 1.65 2.91
N SER A 98 -12.35 2.35 3.38
CA SER A 98 -12.51 3.62 4.10
C SER A 98 -13.08 4.72 3.19
N GLU A 99 -12.73 4.71 1.89
CA GLU A 99 -13.29 5.62 0.90
C GLU A 99 -14.80 5.40 0.71
N ILE A 100 -15.23 4.14 0.60
CA ILE A 100 -16.64 3.77 0.47
C ILE A 100 -17.42 4.26 1.70
N LYS A 101 -16.89 4.07 2.91
CA LYS A 101 -17.53 4.55 4.14
C LYS A 101 -17.61 6.07 4.22
N ALA A 102 -16.56 6.79 3.80
CA ALA A 102 -16.56 8.25 3.77
C ALA A 102 -17.60 8.80 2.78
N ALA A 103 -17.72 8.18 1.60
CA ALA A 103 -18.73 8.53 0.60
C ALA A 103 -20.17 8.30 1.13
N TYR A 104 -20.43 7.17 1.79
CA TYR A 104 -21.74 6.90 2.41
C TYR A 104 -22.09 7.88 3.54
N ASN A 105 -21.14 8.25 4.40
CA ASN A 105 -21.41 9.17 5.50
C ASN A 105 -21.69 10.60 5.02
N THR A 106 -21.07 11.01 3.91
CA THR A 106 -21.28 12.34 3.30
C THR A 106 -22.68 12.48 2.70
N GLN A 107 -23.30 11.38 2.24
CA GLN A 107 -24.65 11.39 1.65
C GLN A 107 -25.80 11.34 2.68
N ASN A 108 -25.53 10.93 3.92
CA ASN A 108 -26.56 10.73 4.95
C ASN A 108 -26.55 11.80 6.06
N GLN A 109 -25.82 12.91 5.86
CA GLN A 109 -25.78 14.07 6.77
C GLN A 109 -26.27 15.37 6.12
N THR A 110 -26.95 15.28 4.98
CA THR A 110 -27.69 16.37 4.30
C THR A 110 -29.14 15.95 4.13
#